data_AF-A0A948C4X9-F1
#
_entry.id   AF-A0A948C4X9-F1
#
_cell.length_a   1.000
_cell.length_b   1.000
_cell.length_c   1.000
_cell.angle_alpha   90.00
_cell.angle_beta   90.00
_cell.angle_gamma   90.00
#
_symmetry.space_group_name_H-M   'P 1'
#
loop_
_entity.id
_entity.type
_entity.pdbx_description
1 polymer ?
#
loop_
_entity_poly.entity_id
_entity_poly.type
_entity_poly.pdbx_seq_one_letter_code
_entity_poly.pdbx_strand_id
1 'polypeptide(L)'
;MGNILQNLDDIDNMVEVKTSEYEIPVCKKTGEKLQTMCLVQRFLNIEKGKEQLHAAIAEQKIQTYPVSFLAELDSKIDTVSRRCISKNYLFGQQLPIWISEKK
;
A
#
# COMPACT_ATOMS: atom_id res chain seq x y z
N MET A 1 -6.89 27.54 -8.08
CA MET A 1 -6.80 26.94 -6.74
C MET A 1 -5.94 27.86 -5.89
N GLY A 2 -6.49 28.39 -4.79
CA GLY A 2 -5.80 29.35 -3.95
C GLY A 2 -4.59 28.73 -3.24
N ASN A 3 -3.58 29.55 -2.98
CA ASN A 3 -2.42 29.15 -2.19
C ASN A 3 -2.89 28.92 -0.74
N ILE A 4 -2.99 27.66 -0.32
CA ILE A 4 -3.48 27.29 1.01
C ILE A 4 -2.67 27.94 2.13
N LEU A 5 -1.37 28.21 1.90
CA LEU A 5 -0.52 28.90 2.86
C LEU A 5 -0.95 30.36 3.01
N GLN A 6 -1.21 31.06 1.91
CA GLN A 6 -1.71 32.44 1.95
C GLN A 6 -3.07 32.52 2.67
N ASN A 7 -3.96 31.58 2.37
CA ASN A 7 -5.28 31.55 3.01
C ASN A 7 -5.21 31.32 4.53
N LEU A 8 -4.19 30.60 5.02
CA LEU A 8 -3.98 30.37 6.45
C LEU A 8 -3.33 31.57 7.14
N ASP A 9 -2.46 32.29 6.42
CA ASP A 9 -1.86 33.55 6.85
C ASP A 9 -2.92 34.66 6.96
N ASP A 10 -3.78 34.80 5.95
CA ASP A 10 -4.83 35.83 5.87
C ASP A 10 -5.88 35.75 7.00
N ILE A 11 -6.02 34.58 7.65
CA ILE A 11 -6.93 34.36 8.78
C ILE A 11 -6.21 34.26 10.13
N ASP A 12 -4.94 34.67 10.19
CA ASP A 12 -4.08 34.64 11.39
C ASP A 12 -3.99 33.24 12.04
N ASN A 13 -4.08 32.18 11.23
CA ASN A 13 -4.04 30.78 11.71
C ASN A 13 -2.72 30.07 11.34
N MET A 14 -1.73 30.82 10.86
CA MET A 14 -0.38 30.33 10.56
C MET A 14 0.59 30.72 11.68
N VAL A 15 1.13 29.71 12.39
CA VAL A 15 2.07 29.95 13.50
C VAL A 15 3.50 30.08 13.01
N GLU A 16 3.94 29.19 12.11
CA GLU A 16 5.31 29.16 11.60
C GLU A 16 5.36 28.38 10.28
N VAL A 17 6.23 28.80 9.37
CA VAL A 17 6.56 28.06 8.15
C VAL A 17 8.00 27.55 8.26
N LYS A 18 8.16 26.22 8.26
CA LYS A 18 9.46 25.54 8.25
C LYS A 18 9.61 24.69 7.00
N THR A 19 10.79 24.71 6.41
CA THR A 19 11.18 23.78 5.34
C THR A 19 11.73 22.51 5.98
N SER A 20 11.24 21.36 5.55
CA SER A 20 11.70 20.05 6.02
C SER A 20 12.01 19.14 4.83
N GLU A 21 13.08 18.37 4.95
CA GLU A 21 13.42 17.30 4.01
C GLU A 21 12.77 16.00 4.46
N TYR A 22 12.10 15.30 3.55
CA TYR A 22 11.46 14.02 3.83
C TYR A 22 11.30 13.19 2.56
N GLU A 23 11.19 11.88 2.74
CA GLU A 23 10.97 10.95 1.63
C GLU A 23 9.50 10.93 1.22
N ILE A 24 9.23 11.07 -0.08
CA ILE A 24 7.88 11.02 -0.63
C ILE A 24 7.73 9.72 -1.43
N PRO A 25 6.74 8.86 -1.10
CA PRO A 25 6.50 7.67 -1.88
C PRO A 25 5.96 8.05 -3.26
N VAL A 26 6.53 7.43 -4.30
CA VAL A 26 6.19 7.68 -5.70
C VAL A 26 5.70 6.41 -6.40
N CYS A 27 4.86 6.59 -7.41
CA CYS A 27 4.44 5.51 -8.28
C CYS A 27 5.66 4.97 -9.04
N LYS A 28 6.01 3.69 -8.85
CA LYS A 28 7.14 3.05 -9.55
C LYS A 28 7.07 3.15 -11.08
N LYS A 29 5.87 3.29 -11.66
CA LYS A 29 5.67 3.34 -13.11
C LYS A 29 5.72 4.76 -13.67
N THR A 30 5.03 5.71 -13.03
CA THR A 30 4.87 7.08 -13.55
C THR A 30 5.82 8.08 -12.89
N GLY A 31 6.42 7.73 -11.75
CA GLY A 31 7.23 8.65 -10.94
C GLY A 31 6.41 9.69 -10.17
N GLU A 32 5.08 9.72 -10.34
CA GLU A 32 4.21 10.69 -9.69
C GLU A 32 4.09 10.43 -8.19
N LYS A 33 3.96 11.51 -7.42
CA LYS A 33 3.75 11.45 -5.97
C LYS A 33 2.46 10.72 -5.66
N LEU A 34 2.51 9.76 -4.74
CA LEU A 34 1.32 9.05 -4.31
C LEU A 34 0.47 9.94 -3.39
N GLN A 35 -0.84 9.88 -3.59
CA GLN A 35 -1.82 10.51 -2.71
C GLN A 35 -2.60 9.43 -1.97
N THR A 36 -2.64 9.54 -0.65
CA THR A 36 -3.44 8.64 0.19
C THR A 36 -4.91 9.00 0.07
N MET A 37 -5.75 8.02 -0.24
CA MET A 37 -7.19 8.20 -0.41
C MET A 37 -7.98 7.07 0.26
N CYS A 38 -9.12 7.40 0.85
CA CYS A 38 -10.07 6.42 1.38
C CYS A 38 -11.08 6.05 0.29
N LEU A 39 -10.87 4.92 -0.37
CA LEU A 39 -11.72 4.41 -1.45
C LEU A 39 -12.32 3.05 -1.08
N VAL A 40 -13.51 2.76 -1.61
CA VAL A 40 -14.07 1.40 -1.55
C VAL A 40 -13.23 0.51 -2.47
N GLN A 41 -12.46 -0.39 -1.86
CA GLN A 41 -11.56 -1.32 -2.53
C GLN A 41 -11.77 -2.75 -2.02
N ARG A 42 -11.23 -3.72 -2.75
CA ARG A 42 -11.27 -5.13 -2.38
C ARG A 42 -9.91 -5.55 -1.86
N PHE A 43 -9.92 -6.22 -0.72
CA PHE A 43 -8.71 -6.68 -0.04
C PHE A 43 -8.77 -8.19 0.15
N LEU A 44 -7.65 -8.84 -0.12
CA LEU A 44 -7.42 -10.22 0.27
C LEU A 44 -6.87 -10.24 1.70
N ASN A 45 -7.52 -10.99 2.59
CA ASN A 45 -6.93 -11.35 3.88
C ASN A 45 -5.86 -12.41 3.63
N ILE A 46 -4.61 -12.11 3.99
CA ILE A 46 -3.49 -13.00 3.70
C ILE A 46 -2.99 -13.77 4.92
N GLU A 47 -3.60 -13.60 6.10
CA GLU A 47 -3.13 -14.22 7.36
C GLU A 47 -2.94 -15.75 7.25
N LYS A 48 -3.95 -16.46 6.72
CA LYS A 48 -3.81 -17.91 6.49
C LYS A 48 -2.67 -18.27 5.53
N GLY A 49 -2.46 -17.43 4.51
CA GLY A 49 -1.36 -17.61 3.56
C GLY A 49 0.00 -17.34 4.21
N LYS A 50 0.08 -16.40 5.16
CA LYS A 50 1.29 -16.16 5.95
C LYS A 50 1.63 -17.35 6.81
N GLU A 51 0.66 -17.89 7.56
CA GLU A 51 0.86 -19.05 8.43
C GLU A 51 1.41 -20.24 7.63
N GLN A 52 0.84 -20.50 6.45
CA GLN A 52 1.31 -21.54 5.55
C GLN A 52 2.72 -21.27 5.02
N LEU A 53 3.04 -20.02 4.71
CA LEU A 53 4.35 -19.63 4.21
C LEU A 53 5.43 -19.73 5.31
N HIS A 54 5.11 -19.30 6.52
CA HIS A 54 5.92 -19.45 7.73
C HIS A 54 6.23 -20.93 8.02
N ALA A 55 5.20 -21.78 7.98
CA ALA A 55 5.39 -23.23 8.13
C ALA A 55 6.30 -23.81 7.04
N ALA A 56 6.14 -23.40 5.79
CA ALA A 56 6.98 -23.86 4.69
C ALA A 56 8.46 -23.41 4.80
N ILE A 57 8.70 -22.21 5.33
CA ILE A 57 10.06 -21.72 5.64
C ILE A 57 10.67 -22.56 6.77
N ALA A 58 9.93 -22.77 7.86
CA ALA A 58 10.39 -23.55 9.02
C ALA A 58 10.70 -25.01 8.66
N GLU A 59 9.87 -25.62 7.80
CA GLU A 59 10.06 -26.98 7.28
C GLU A 59 11.13 -27.07 6.16
N GLN A 60 11.83 -25.98 5.85
CA GLN A 60 12.86 -25.91 4.80
C GLN A 60 12.37 -26.35 3.41
N LYS A 61 11.07 -26.20 3.14
CA LYS A 61 10.47 -26.49 1.83
C LYS A 61 10.83 -25.43 0.78
N ILE A 62 11.29 -24.26 1.23
CA ILE A 62 11.68 -23.13 0.40
C ILE A 62 13.20 -22.99 0.44
N GLN A 63 13.83 -23.01 -0.73
CA GLN A 63 15.26 -22.79 -0.88
C GLN A 63 15.47 -21.53 -1.73
N THR A 64 16.26 -20.58 -1.22
CA THR A 64 16.64 -19.37 -1.96
C THR A 64 18.15 -19.29 -2.09
N TYR A 65 18.60 -18.65 -3.17
CA TYR A 65 19.99 -18.26 -3.33
C TYR A 65 20.06 -16.76 -3.68
N PRO A 66 20.71 -15.92 -2.85
CA PRO A 66 21.33 -16.23 -1.56
C PRO A 66 20.33 -16.62 -0.46
N VAL A 67 20.84 -17.28 0.59
CA VAL A 67 20.06 -17.70 1.77
C VAL A 67 19.52 -16.49 2.57
N SER A 68 20.19 -15.35 2.50
CA SER A 68 19.77 -14.10 3.16
C SER A 68 18.38 -13.62 2.72
N PHE A 69 17.91 -14.01 1.53
CA PHE A 69 16.58 -13.65 1.06
C PHE A 69 15.45 -14.34 1.81
N LEU A 70 15.69 -15.49 2.45
CA LEU A 70 14.69 -16.10 3.32
C LEU A 70 14.40 -15.21 4.53
N ALA A 71 15.44 -14.65 5.18
CA ALA A 71 15.26 -13.76 6.32
C ALA A 71 14.57 -12.44 5.93
N GLU A 72 14.90 -11.89 4.75
CA GLU A 72 14.24 -10.69 4.24
C GLU A 72 12.76 -10.95 3.89
N LEU A 73 12.48 -12.11 3.28
CA LEU A 73 11.12 -12.54 2.96
C LEU A 73 10.29 -12.70 4.24
N ASP A 74 10.84 -13.40 5.23
CA ASP A 74 10.21 -13.66 6.53
C ASP A 74 9.81 -12.34 7.22
N SER A 75 10.75 -11.40 7.33
CA SER A 75 10.50 -10.08 7.89
C SER A 75 9.44 -9.27 7.13
N LYS A 76 9.42 -9.38 5.79
CA LYS A 76 8.44 -8.65 4.95
C LYS A 76 7.03 -9.20 5.08
N ILE A 77 6.87 -10.51 5.26
CA ILE A 77 5.56 -11.16 5.38
C ILE A 77 4.76 -10.56 6.55
N ASP A 78 5.41 -10.29 7.67
CA ASP A 78 4.73 -9.80 8.88
C ASP A 78 4.19 -8.37 8.73
N THR A 79 4.77 -7.56 7.86
CA THR A 79 4.37 -6.15 7.67
C THR A 79 3.02 -5.97 6.96
N VAL A 80 2.45 -7.02 6.35
CA VAL A 80 1.27 -6.88 5.47
C VAL A 80 0.12 -7.74 5.97
N SER A 81 -0.92 -7.22 6.62
CA SER A 81 -2.08 -8.04 7.02
C SER A 81 -3.14 -8.24 5.93
N ARG A 82 -3.24 -7.26 5.02
CA ARG A 82 -4.22 -7.24 3.93
C ARG A 82 -3.58 -6.74 2.65
N ARG A 83 -3.88 -7.39 1.54
CA ARG A 83 -3.40 -6.98 0.22
C ARG A 83 -4.54 -6.39 -0.59
N CYS A 84 -4.41 -5.15 -1.05
CA CYS A 84 -5.35 -4.59 -2.01
C CYS A 84 -5.22 -5.33 -3.35
N ILE A 85 -6.34 -5.86 -3.86
CA ILE A 85 -6.37 -6.64 -5.11
C ILE A 85 -7.15 -5.93 -6.22
N SER A 86 -8.02 -4.99 -5.88
CA SER A 86 -8.71 -4.15 -6.86
C SER A 86 -7.75 -3.13 -7.47
N LYS A 87 -7.91 -2.90 -8.77
CA LYS A 87 -7.21 -1.85 -9.52
C LYS A 87 -8.21 -1.16 -10.43
N ASN A 88 -8.13 0.17 -10.50
CA ASN A 88 -8.97 0.98 -11.39
C ASN A 88 -8.29 1.14 -12.76
N TYR A 89 -7.87 0.03 -13.36
CA TYR A 89 -7.22 0.03 -14.68
C TYR A 89 -8.15 -0.59 -15.73
N LEU A 90 -8.02 -0.12 -16.96
CA LEU A 90 -8.73 -0.70 -18.12
C LEU A 90 -8.16 -2.06 -18.53
N PHE A 91 -6.88 -2.30 -18.22
CA PHE A 91 -6.17 -3.53 -18.58
C PHE A 91 -6.02 -4.45 -17.37
N GLY A 92 -6.36 -5.73 -17.55
CA GLY A 92 -6.25 -6.78 -16.54
C GLY A 92 -7.46 -7.70 -16.51
N GLN A 93 -7.46 -8.63 -15.57
CA GLN A 93 -8.62 -9.48 -15.31
C GLN A 93 -9.65 -8.70 -14.49
N GLN A 94 -10.90 -8.71 -14.94
CA GLN A 94 -12.02 -8.16 -14.17
C GLN A 94 -12.28 -9.03 -12.94
N LEU A 95 -12.61 -8.40 -11.82
CA LEU A 95 -13.01 -9.14 -10.62
C LEU A 95 -14.40 -9.75 -10.87
N PRO A 96 -14.59 -11.07 -10.68
CA PRO A 96 -15.85 -11.76 -10.94
C PRO A 96 -16.85 -11.52 -9.80
N ILE A 97 -17.25 -10.25 -9.63
CA ILE A 97 -18.14 -9.81 -8.56
C ILE A 97 -19.30 -9.07 -9.20
N TRP A 98 -20.51 -9.56 -8.95
CA TRP A 98 -21.75 -8.88 -9.31
C TRP A 98 -22.38 -8.34 -8.04
N ILE A 99 -22.81 -7.09 -8.07
CA ILE A 99 -23.44 -6.41 -6.93
C ILE A 99 -24.89 -6.13 -7.33
N SER A 100 -25.84 -6.60 -6.53
CA SER A 100 -27.26 -6.29 -6.72
C SER A 100 -27.49 -4.79 -6.53
N GLU A 101 -28.28 -4.19 -7.43
CA GLU A 101 -28.75 -2.80 -7.30
C GLU A 101 -29.80 -2.65 -6.20
N LYS A 102 -30.52 -3.74 -5.89
CA LYS A 102 -31.43 -3.83 -4.75
C LYS A 102 -30.61 -4.16 -3.51
N LYS A 103 -30.41 -3.17 -2.65
CA LYS A 103 -29.91 -3.34 -1.28
C LYS A 103 -31.05 -3.62 -0.33
#